data_AF-A0A2V8HUJ8-F1
#
_entry.id   AF-A0A2V8HUJ8-F1
#
_cell.length_a   1.000
_cell.length_b   1.000
_cell.length_c   1.000
_cell.angle_alpha   90.00
_cell.angle_beta   90.00
_cell.angle_gamma   90.00
#
_symmetry.space_group_name_H-M   'P 1'
#
loop_
_entity.id
_entity.type
_entity.pdbx_description
1 polymer ?
#
loop_
_entity_poly.entity_id
_entity_poly.type
_entity_poly.pdbx_seq_one_letter_code
_entity_poly.pdbx_strand_id
1 'polypeptide(L)'
;MRAGVRTDAFAGLSIRFVQGLPDNRIAQRIAGQYQDCSTSTAANYRAARRARSHDEFIAKLGIVSEEADESAFWLKRLLNAKPERDRRLTGAARRSRTAGQNFRGIPSHGEEAEASMTR
;
A
#
# COMPACT_ATOMS: atom_id res chain seq x y z
N MET A 1 -10.79 19.26 -9.66
CA MET A 1 -11.26 18.68 -8.38
C MET A 1 -10.18 18.89 -7.31
N ARG A 2 -10.52 19.39 -6.10
CA ARG A 2 -9.55 19.67 -5.01
C ARG A 2 -9.02 18.37 -4.40
N ALA A 3 -7.76 18.33 -3.97
CA ALA A 3 -7.09 17.11 -3.47
C ALA A 3 -7.84 16.40 -2.32
N GLY A 4 -8.46 17.16 -1.40
CA GLY A 4 -9.24 16.56 -0.31
C GLY A 4 -10.48 15.79 -0.76
N VAL A 5 -11.12 16.21 -1.85
CA VAL A 5 -12.25 15.46 -2.42
C VAL A 5 -11.76 14.15 -3.03
N ARG A 6 -10.55 14.14 -3.61
CA ARG A 6 -9.96 12.93 -4.19
C ARG A 6 -9.58 11.90 -3.13
N THR A 7 -8.94 12.32 -2.04
CA THR A 7 -8.55 11.40 -0.96
C THR A 7 -9.76 10.82 -0.24
N ASP A 8 -10.80 11.63 -0.03
CA ASP A 8 -12.06 11.17 0.57
C ASP A 8 -12.81 10.19 -0.34
N ALA A 9 -12.91 10.50 -1.64
CA ALA A 9 -13.49 9.58 -2.63
C ALA A 9 -12.70 8.27 -2.74
N PHE A 10 -11.37 8.34 -2.65
CA PHE A 10 -10.49 7.17 -2.63
C PHE A 10 -10.76 6.26 -1.41
N ALA A 11 -10.83 6.83 -0.21
CA ALA A 11 -11.20 6.09 1.00
C ALA A 11 -12.62 5.48 0.89
N GLY A 12 -13.58 6.21 0.33
CA GLY A 12 -14.92 5.66 0.09
C GLY A 12 -14.95 4.51 -0.93
N LEU A 13 -14.11 4.58 -1.96
CA LEU A 13 -13.95 3.51 -2.96
C LEU A 13 -13.30 2.26 -2.36
N SER A 14 -12.28 2.42 -1.50
CA SER A 14 -11.61 1.27 -0.87
C SER A 14 -12.56 0.48 0.01
N ILE A 15 -13.41 1.16 0.80
CA ILE A 15 -14.44 0.52 1.64
C ILE A 15 -15.40 -0.32 0.80
N ARG A 16 -15.91 0.25 -0.31
CA ARG A 16 -16.81 -0.49 -1.21
C ARG A 16 -16.11 -1.66 -1.90
N PHE A 17 -14.83 -1.51 -2.24
CA PHE A 17 -14.04 -2.57 -2.85
C PHE A 17 -13.88 -3.76 -1.90
N VAL A 18 -13.50 -3.52 -0.64
CA VAL A 18 -13.26 -4.61 0.33
C VAL A 18 -14.54 -5.35 0.71
N GLN A 19 -15.69 -4.67 0.72
CA GLN A 19 -17.01 -5.30 0.92
C GLN A 19 -17.36 -6.32 -0.17
N GLY A 20 -16.79 -6.21 -1.37
CA GLY A 20 -17.01 -7.14 -2.48
C GLY A 20 -16.03 -8.31 -2.53
N LEU A 21 -15.11 -8.43 -1.56
CA LEU A 21 -14.10 -9.50 -1.57
C LEU A 21 -14.64 -10.80 -0.95
N PRO A 22 -14.09 -11.97 -1.34
CA PRO A 22 -14.48 -13.23 -0.75
C PRO A 22 -14.26 -13.25 0.77
N ASP A 23 -15.22 -13.80 1.50
CA ASP A 23 -15.13 -13.95 2.95
C ASP A 23 -14.24 -15.16 3.32
N ASN A 24 -12.93 -14.96 3.21
CA ASN A 24 -11.94 -15.90 3.72
C ASN A 24 -10.82 -15.15 4.45
N ARG A 25 -10.22 -15.82 5.43
CA ARG A 25 -9.25 -15.22 6.35
C ARG A 25 -8.06 -14.53 5.66
N ILE A 26 -7.54 -15.08 4.56
CA ILE A 26 -6.39 -14.51 3.86
C ILE A 26 -6.80 -13.24 3.12
N ALA A 27 -7.89 -13.31 2.34
CA ALA A 27 -8.43 -12.16 1.63
C ALA A 27 -8.81 -11.03 2.59
N GLN A 28 -9.50 -11.35 3.69
CA GLN A 28 -9.92 -10.37 4.69
C GLN A 28 -8.73 -9.72 5.40
N ARG A 29 -7.65 -10.47 5.71
CA ARG A 29 -6.45 -9.89 6.31
C ARG A 29 -5.77 -8.87 5.40
N ILE A 30 -5.64 -9.18 4.11
CA ILE A 30 -5.01 -8.28 3.13
C ILE A 30 -5.96 -7.11 2.82
N ALA A 31 -7.26 -7.35 2.78
CA ALA A 31 -8.28 -6.33 2.61
C ALA A 31 -8.26 -5.29 3.74
N GLY A 32 -8.11 -5.73 4.99
CA GLY A 32 -7.95 -4.84 6.13
C GLY A 32 -6.74 -3.91 5.97
N GLN A 33 -5.58 -4.47 5.63
CA GLN A 33 -4.37 -3.67 5.37
C GLN A 33 -4.59 -2.61 4.29
N TYR A 34 -5.20 -2.98 3.16
CA TYR A 34 -5.56 -2.05 2.09
C TYR A 34 -6.55 -0.96 2.55
N GLN A 35 -7.57 -1.34 3.34
CA GLN A 35 -8.58 -0.41 3.84
C GLN A 35 -7.97 0.60 4.81
N ASP A 36 -7.12 0.14 5.72
CA ASP A 36 -6.51 0.97 6.77
C ASP A 36 -5.64 2.06 6.14
N CYS A 37 -4.68 1.71 5.27
CA CYS A 37 -3.85 2.72 4.60
C CYS A 37 -4.65 3.65 3.66
N SER A 38 -5.70 3.12 2.99
CA SER A 38 -6.54 3.96 2.11
C SER A 38 -7.33 5.01 2.90
N THR A 39 -7.85 4.64 4.07
CA THR A 39 -8.58 5.57 4.95
C THR A 39 -7.64 6.51 5.70
N SER A 40 -6.46 6.03 6.09
CA SER A 40 -5.38 6.82 6.67
C SER A 40 -4.89 7.93 5.73
N THR A 41 -4.78 7.66 4.43
CA THR A 41 -4.47 8.66 3.39
C THR A 41 -5.42 9.87 3.48
N ALA A 42 -6.73 9.63 3.58
CA ALA A 42 -7.73 10.70 3.69
C ALA A 42 -7.67 11.42 5.05
N ALA A 43 -7.50 10.68 6.14
CA ALA A 43 -7.40 11.23 7.49
C ALA A 43 -6.17 12.14 7.63
N ASN A 44 -5.01 11.67 7.19
CA ASN A 44 -3.76 12.42 7.23
C ASN A 44 -3.80 13.65 6.31
N TYR A 45 -4.43 13.56 5.13
CA TYR A 45 -4.60 14.74 4.28
C TYR A 45 -5.50 15.79 4.94
N ARG A 46 -6.57 15.34 5.62
CA ARG A 46 -7.43 16.20 6.43
C ARG A 46 -6.66 16.82 7.61
N ALA A 47 -5.68 16.12 8.20
CA ALA A 47 -4.81 16.65 9.25
C ALA A 47 -3.76 17.64 8.71
N ALA A 48 -3.20 17.39 7.52
CA ALA A 48 -2.29 18.30 6.83
C ALA A 48 -2.96 19.65 6.60
N ARG A 49 -4.21 19.67 6.14
CA ARG A 49 -4.99 20.91 5.96
C ARG A 49 -5.22 21.74 7.24
N ARG A 50 -4.93 21.20 8.42
CA ARG A 50 -4.96 21.91 9.71
C ARG A 50 -3.57 22.15 10.30
N ALA A 51 -2.52 22.00 9.50
CA ALA A 51 -1.16 22.31 9.92
C ALA A 51 -1.04 23.78 10.34
N ARG A 52 -0.21 24.04 11.34
CA ARG A 52 0.03 25.38 11.91
C ARG A 52 1.20 26.09 11.23
N SER A 53 1.97 25.38 10.40
CA SER A 53 3.05 25.92 9.60
C SER A 53 3.15 25.22 8.24
N HIS A 54 3.89 25.83 7.32
CA HIS A 54 4.21 25.25 6.02
C HIS A 54 5.03 23.96 6.15
N ASP A 55 6.01 23.93 7.06
CA ASP A 55 6.84 22.75 7.29
C ASP A 55 6.04 21.59 7.88
N GLU A 56 5.12 21.87 8.81
CA GLU A 56 4.19 20.86 9.33
C GLU A 56 3.26 20.34 8.22
N PHE A 57 2.82 21.22 7.31
CA PHE A 57 2.01 20.82 6.16
C PHE A 57 2.77 19.85 5.25
N ILE A 58 4.02 20.16 4.91
CA ILE A 58 4.89 19.29 4.08
C ILE A 58 5.13 17.95 4.77
N ALA A 59 5.51 17.97 6.05
CA ALA A 59 5.77 16.74 6.82
C ALA A 59 4.54 15.82 6.82
N LYS A 60 3.33 16.37 7.05
CA LYS A 60 2.09 15.61 6.99
C LYS A 60 1.74 15.11 5.59
N LEU A 61 2.11 15.83 4.53
CA LEU A 61 1.96 15.32 3.16
C LEU A 61 2.89 14.13 2.87
N GLY A 62 4.06 14.06 3.50
CA GLY A 62 4.93 12.88 3.46
C GLY A 62 4.18 11.62 3.92
N ILE A 63 3.53 11.70 5.08
CA ILE A 63 2.70 10.61 5.62
C ILE A 63 1.56 10.23 4.67
N VAL A 64 0.87 11.23 4.08
CA VAL A 64 -0.19 10.97 3.08
C VAL A 64 0.36 10.20 1.87
N SER A 65 1.58 10.52 1.44
CA SER A 65 2.22 9.85 0.32
C SER A 65 2.60 8.41 0.65
N GLU A 66 3.14 8.16 1.84
CA GLU A 66 3.49 6.82 2.31
C GLU A 66 2.25 5.91 2.37
N GLU A 67 1.17 6.39 2.98
CA GLU A 67 -0.11 5.67 3.08
C GLU A 67 -0.74 5.38 1.70
N ALA A 68 -0.59 6.30 0.76
CA ALA A 68 -1.08 6.10 -0.60
C ALA A 68 -0.26 5.04 -1.36
N ASP A 69 1.06 4.99 -1.15
CA ASP A 69 1.93 3.96 -1.74
C ASP A 69 1.65 2.58 -1.13
N GLU A 70 1.49 2.50 0.19
CA GLU A 70 1.07 1.26 0.86
C GLU A 70 -0.30 0.78 0.36
N SER A 71 -1.24 1.70 0.13
CA SER A 71 -2.53 1.37 -0.46
C SER A 71 -2.40 0.73 -1.84
N ALA A 72 -1.52 1.29 -2.69
CA ALA A 72 -1.24 0.73 -4.01
C ALA A 72 -0.58 -0.66 -3.91
N PHE A 73 0.34 -0.84 -2.96
CA PHE A 73 1.00 -2.12 -2.69
C PHE A 73 -0.03 -3.20 -2.34
N TRP A 74 -0.91 -2.95 -1.37
CA TRP A 74 -1.90 -3.94 -0.93
C TRP A 74 -2.98 -4.22 -1.97
N LEU A 75 -3.43 -3.19 -2.69
CA LEU A 75 -4.37 -3.37 -3.80
C LEU A 75 -3.79 -4.30 -4.87
N LYS A 76 -2.53 -4.11 -5.25
CA LYS A 76 -1.82 -5.01 -6.19
C LYS A 76 -1.80 -6.45 -5.68
N ARG A 77 -1.65 -6.68 -4.37
CA ARG A 77 -1.71 -8.03 -3.79
C ARG A 77 -3.10 -8.63 -3.84
N LEU A 78 -4.14 -7.86 -3.56
CA LEU A 78 -5.54 -8.33 -3.67
C LEU A 78 -5.90 -8.71 -5.11
N LEU A 79 -5.45 -7.94 -6.09
CA LEU A 79 -5.69 -8.22 -7.50
C LEU A 79 -4.93 -9.46 -7.98
N ASN A 80 -3.68 -9.65 -7.54
CA ASN A 80 -2.87 -10.82 -7.89
C ASN A 80 -3.24 -12.09 -7.11
N ALA A 81 -3.87 -11.95 -5.95
CA ALA A 81 -4.33 -13.07 -5.12
C ALA A 81 -5.64 -13.67 -5.64
N LYS A 82 -6.31 -13.05 -6.62
CA LYS A 82 -7.42 -13.70 -7.30
C LYS A 82 -6.90 -14.97 -7.96
N PRO A 83 -7.34 -16.17 -7.53
CA PRO A 83 -6.93 -17.38 -8.21
C PRO A 83 -7.49 -17.27 -9.62
N GLU A 84 -6.62 -17.38 -10.62
CA GLU A 84 -7.07 -17.79 -11.95
C GLU A 84 -7.98 -18.99 -11.75
N ARG A 85 -9.09 -19.01 -12.48
CA ARG A 85 -10.08 -20.08 -12.49
C ARG A 85 -9.47 -21.31 -13.17
N ASP A 86 -8.34 -21.83 -12.68
CA ASP A 86 -7.55 -22.85 -13.36
C ASP A 86 -7.11 -23.99 -12.42
N ARG A 87 -7.44 -25.20 -12.86
CA ARG A 87 -7.37 -26.49 -12.15
C ARG A 87 -5.93 -26.99 -11.93
N ARG A 88 -4.92 -26.13 -12.15
CA ARG A 88 -3.47 -26.42 -12.15
C ARG A 88 -2.69 -25.78 -11.00
N LEU A 89 -3.32 -24.93 -10.18
CA LEU A 89 -2.66 -24.20 -9.08
C LEU A 89 -2.11 -25.11 -7.95
N THR A 90 -2.52 -26.38 -7.90
CA THR A 90 -1.96 -27.41 -6.99
C THR A 90 -0.47 -27.66 -7.24
N GLY A 91 0.05 -27.40 -8.45
CA GLY A 91 1.48 -27.59 -8.77
C GLY A 91 2.38 -26.38 -8.48
N ALA A 92 1.83 -25.16 -8.49
CA ALA A 92 2.62 -23.91 -8.51
C ALA A 92 3.06 -23.42 -7.13
N ALA A 93 2.36 -23.78 -6.05
CA ALA A 93 2.77 -23.49 -4.67
C ALA A 93 4.18 -24.04 -4.34
N ARG A 94 4.67 -25.03 -5.11
CA ARG A 94 6.02 -25.60 -4.98
C ARG A 94 7.13 -24.65 -5.46
N ARG A 95 6.84 -23.66 -6.31
CA ARG A 95 7.81 -22.66 -6.83
C ARG A 95 7.95 -21.41 -5.96
N SER A 96 6.98 -21.13 -5.09
CA SER A 96 7.06 -20.02 -4.12
C SER A 96 8.22 -20.16 -3.12
N ARG A 97 8.82 -21.36 -2.99
CA ARG A 97 10.01 -21.62 -2.15
C ARG A 97 11.33 -21.20 -2.79
N THR A 98 11.40 -20.99 -4.11
CA THR A 98 12.67 -20.69 -4.81
C THR A 98 12.91 -19.19 -4.98
N ALA A 99 11.87 -18.37 -5.13
CA ALA A 99 12.03 -16.92 -5.30
C ALA A 99 12.41 -16.17 -4.01
N GLY A 100 12.14 -16.75 -2.83
CA GLY A 100 12.60 -16.20 -1.55
C GLY A 100 14.13 -16.21 -1.37
N GLN A 101 14.88 -16.94 -2.20
CA GLN A 101 16.34 -17.01 -2.12
C GLN A 101 17.07 -15.91 -2.92
N ASN A 102 16.37 -15.09 -3.71
CA ASN A 102 16.99 -13.99 -4.49
C ASN A 102 17.00 -12.63 -3.75
N PHE A 103 16.60 -12.60 -2.47
CA PHE A 103 16.71 -11.42 -1.60
C PHE A 103 18.11 -11.21 -0.98
N ARG A 104 19.19 -11.64 -1.67
CA ARG A 104 20.55 -11.22 -1.32
C ARG A 104 20.95 -10.10 -2.28
N GLY A 105 20.75 -8.84 -1.89
CA GLY A 105 21.35 -7.70 -2.60
C GLY A 105 20.47 -6.48 -2.84
N ILE A 106 19.38 -6.27 -2.10
CA ILE A 106 18.69 -4.97 -2.11
C ILE A 106 19.14 -4.22 -0.85
N PRO A 107 19.92 -3.14 -0.99
CA PRO A 107 20.30 -2.32 0.16
C PRO A 107 19.06 -1.64 0.74
N SER A 108 19.02 -1.47 2.05
CA SER A 108 17.94 -0.72 2.70
C SER A 108 18.15 0.79 2.52
N HIS A 109 17.10 1.60 2.68
CA HIS A 109 17.11 3.07 2.45
C HIS A 109 18.24 3.87 3.17
N GLY A 110 18.98 3.27 4.11
CA GLY A 110 20.16 3.87 4.72
C GLY A 110 21.47 3.75 3.91
N GLU A 111 21.60 2.80 3.00
CA GLU A 111 22.87 2.49 2.30
C GLU A 111 23.09 3.34 1.02
N GLU A 112 22.05 3.96 0.47
CA GLU A 112 22.19 4.86 -0.70
C GLU A 112 22.75 6.24 -0.31
N ALA A 113 22.55 6.67 0.93
CA ALA A 113 23.02 7.97 1.42
C ALA A 113 24.57 8.03 1.53
N GLU A 114 25.22 6.89 1.80
CA GLU A 114 26.68 6.81 1.95
C GLU A 114 27.40 6.79 0.58
N ALA A 115 26.73 6.28 -0.47
CA ALA A 115 27.28 6.23 -1.82
C ALA A 115 27.38 7.60 -2.51
N SER A 116 26.68 8.62 -2.00
CA SER A 116 26.68 9.98 -2.58
C SER A 116 27.63 10.97 -1.87
N MET A 117 28.25 10.60 -0.74
CA MET A 117 29.19 11.47 -0.01
C MET A 117 30.67 11.23 -0.35
N THR A 118 30.98 10.21 -1.17
CA THR A 118 32.34 9.93 -1.64
C THR A 118 32.51 10.25 -3.14
N ARG A 119 32.19 11.48 -3.54
CA ARG A 119 32.54 12.00 -4.87
C ARG A 119 32.92 13.47 -4.84
#